data_AF-A0A225WW90-F1
#
_entry.id   AF-A0A225WW90-F1
#
_cell.length_a   1.000
_cell.length_b   1.000
_cell.length_c   1.000
_cell.angle_alpha   90.00
_cell.angle_beta   90.00
_cell.angle_gamma   90.00
#
_symmetry.space_group_name_H-M   'P 1'
#
loop_
_entity.id
_entity.type
_entity.pdbx_description
1 polymer ?
#
loop_
_entity_poly.entity_id
_entity_poly.type
_entity_poly.pdbx_seq_one_letter_code
_entity_poly.pdbx_strand_id
1 'polypeptide(L)'
;MIPAFKKPPRSELDAHRKYFNTKLAKARIKTEHCIGLAKTRFQYLRGIGIKLSGKKSMKRLIRLDTCAFFLHNLLIFEPIPDKWKKDIIANGNGLDADDELNLPIGRSGRGDERCKQLFNYLLEIRG
;
A
#
# COMPACT_ATOMS: atom_id res chain seq x y z
N MET A 1 8.37 -11.07 -5.95
CA MET A 1 6.99 -11.56 -5.74
C MET A 1 6.91 -12.97 -6.29
N ILE A 2 6.27 -13.90 -5.58
CA ILE A 2 6.17 -15.31 -6.02
C ILE A 2 5.03 -15.41 -7.05
N PRO A 3 5.22 -16.12 -8.18
CA PRO A 3 4.15 -16.32 -9.17
C PRO A 3 2.97 -17.12 -8.62
N ALA A 4 1.75 -16.75 -9.01
CA ALA A 4 0.55 -17.53 -8.71
C ALA A 4 0.49 -18.82 -9.56
N PHE A 5 -0.14 -19.87 -9.03
CA PHE A 5 -0.39 -21.09 -9.79
C PHE A 5 -1.43 -20.83 -10.88
N LYS A 6 -1.13 -21.27 -12.12
CA LYS A 6 -2.06 -21.16 -13.25
C LYS A 6 -3.07 -22.30 -13.23
N LYS A 7 -4.32 -22.01 -13.60
CA LYS A 7 -5.35 -23.03 -13.83
C LYS A 7 -4.96 -23.85 -15.06
N PRO A 8 -4.87 -25.20 -14.99
CA PRO A 8 -4.58 -26.01 -16.15
C PRO A 8 -5.80 -26.07 -17.09
N PRO A 9 -5.61 -26.38 -18.38
CA PRO A 9 -6.72 -26.55 -19.32
C PRO A 9 -7.63 -27.70 -18.88
N ARG A 10 -8.95 -27.48 -18.89
CA ARG A 10 -9.99 -28.48 -18.57
C ARG A 10 -9.93 -29.13 -17.18
N SER A 11 -9.17 -28.57 -16.24
CA SER A 11 -9.16 -29.05 -14.85
C SER A 11 -9.29 -27.92 -13.84
N GLU A 12 -9.80 -28.28 -12.67
CA GLU A 12 -9.87 -27.38 -11.53
C GLU A 12 -8.49 -27.22 -10.90
N LEU A 13 -8.21 -26.02 -10.40
CA LEU A 13 -7.04 -25.81 -9.57
C LEU A 13 -7.28 -26.49 -8.21
N ASP A 14 -6.30 -27.29 -7.76
CA ASP A 14 -6.34 -27.95 -6.45
C ASP A 14 -6.67 -26.97 -5.30
N ALA A 15 -7.34 -27.47 -4.26
CA ALA A 15 -7.81 -26.65 -3.13
C ALA A 15 -6.66 -25.93 -2.42
N HIS A 16 -5.50 -26.58 -2.23
CA HIS A 16 -4.34 -25.93 -1.62
C HIS A 16 -3.75 -24.84 -2.52
N ARG A 17 -3.72 -25.08 -3.83
CA ARG A 17 -3.25 -24.09 -4.81
C ARG A 17 -4.19 -22.89 -4.92
N LYS A 18 -5.51 -23.11 -4.83
CA LYS A 18 -6.52 -22.04 -4.74
C LYS A 18 -6.29 -21.21 -3.48
N TYR A 19 -6.14 -21.86 -2.32
CA TYR A 19 -5.87 -21.18 -1.05
C TYR A 19 -4.60 -20.34 -1.09
N PHE A 20 -3.50 -20.91 -1.62
CA PHE A 20 -2.24 -20.19 -1.80
C PHE A 20 -2.42 -18.95 -2.68
N ASN A 21 -3.06 -19.08 -3.84
CA ASN A 21 -3.31 -17.96 -4.75
C ASN A 21 -4.14 -16.86 -4.07
N THR A 22 -5.16 -17.24 -3.28
CA THR A 22 -5.98 -16.28 -2.53
C THR A 22 -5.16 -15.51 -1.49
N LYS A 23 -4.31 -16.21 -0.71
CA LYS A 23 -3.44 -15.55 0.28
C LYS A 23 -2.38 -14.67 -0.40
N LEU A 24 -1.80 -15.13 -1.51
CA LEU A 24 -0.87 -14.36 -2.33
C LEU A 24 -1.53 -13.09 -2.88
N ALA A 25 -2.76 -13.20 -3.40
CA ALA A 25 -3.52 -12.06 -3.91
C ALA A 25 -3.79 -11.03 -2.81
N LYS A 26 -4.23 -11.46 -1.63
CA LYS A 26 -4.43 -10.56 -0.47
C LYS A 26 -3.14 -9.83 -0.07
N ALA A 27 -2.03 -10.57 0.05
CA ALA A 27 -0.74 -9.96 0.39
C ALA A 27 -0.29 -8.95 -0.68
N ARG A 28 -0.52 -9.27 -1.96
CA ARG A 28 -0.24 -8.38 -3.08
C ARG A 28 -1.07 -7.09 -3.02
N ILE A 29 -2.39 -7.21 -2.84
CA ILE A 29 -3.30 -6.07 -2.71
C ILE A 29 -2.84 -5.15 -1.57
N LYS A 30 -2.60 -5.70 -0.37
CA LYS A 30 -2.11 -4.93 0.78
C LYS A 30 -0.79 -4.21 0.48
N THR A 31 0.15 -4.88 -0.19
CA THR A 31 1.46 -4.30 -0.55
C THR A 31 1.31 -3.19 -1.60
N GLU A 32 0.57 -3.43 -2.68
CA GLU A 32 0.34 -2.45 -3.75
C GLU A 32 -0.39 -1.22 -3.21
N HIS A 33 -1.39 -1.43 -2.36
CA HIS A 33 -2.12 -0.36 -1.67
C HIS A 33 -1.20 0.47 -0.78
N CYS A 34 -0.40 -0.18 0.08
CA CYS A 34 0.56 0.50 0.96
C CYS A 34 1.55 1.37 0.17
N ILE A 35 2.11 0.84 -0.93
CA ILE A 35 3.00 1.57 -1.84
C ILE A 35 2.25 2.74 -2.50
N GLY A 36 0.98 2.56 -2.86
CA GLY A 36 0.12 3.60 -3.38
C GLY A 36 -0.04 4.77 -2.40
N LEU A 37 -0.40 4.48 -1.15
CA LEU A 37 -0.51 5.48 -0.08
C LEU A 37 0.81 6.22 0.14
N ALA A 38 1.93 5.50 0.18
CA ALA A 38 3.25 6.09 0.35
C ALA A 38 3.61 7.04 -0.80
N LYS A 39 3.33 6.66 -2.06
CA LYS A 39 3.57 7.51 -3.24
C LYS A 39 2.63 8.70 -3.33
N THR A 40 1.37 8.54 -2.92
CA THR A 40 0.40 9.64 -2.84
C THR A 40 0.87 10.70 -1.86
N ARG A 41 1.38 10.27 -0.69
CA ARG A 41 1.89 11.20 0.32
C ARG A 41 3.25 11.81 -0.05
N PHE A 42 4.15 10.98 -0.59
CA PHE A 42 5.50 11.37 -0.98
C PHE A 42 5.66 11.25 -2.49
N GLN A 43 5.22 12.28 -3.21
CA GLN A 43 5.32 12.38 -4.68
C GLN A 43 6.75 12.11 -5.21
N TYR A 44 7.77 12.40 -4.40
CA TYR A 44 9.16 12.05 -4.69
C TYR A 44 9.36 10.56 -5.04
N LEU A 45 8.66 9.64 -4.36
CA LEU A 45 8.70 8.20 -4.64
C LEU A 45 8.09 7.82 -5.99
N ARG A 46 7.23 8.68 -6.57
CA ARG A 46 6.68 8.46 -7.91
C ARG A 46 7.71 8.81 -8.99
N GLY A 47 8.48 9.89 -8.77
CA GLY A 47 9.50 10.37 -9.70
C GLY A 47 10.86 9.67 -9.58
N ILE A 48 10.99 8.65 -8.74
CA ILE A 48 12.27 8.00 -8.45
C ILE A 48 12.73 7.11 -9.60
N GLY A 49 13.39 7.70 -10.60
CA GLY A 49 13.97 7.01 -11.75
C GLY A 49 15.28 6.27 -11.47
N ILE A 50 15.36 5.44 -10.43
CA ILE A 50 16.59 4.69 -10.12
C ILE A 50 16.68 3.47 -11.03
N LYS A 51 17.68 3.47 -11.93
CA LYS A 51 18.04 2.29 -12.73
C LYS A 51 18.56 1.18 -11.80
N LEU A 52 17.85 0.05 -11.77
CA LEU A 52 18.22 -1.12 -10.98
C LEU A 52 19.33 -1.91 -11.70
N SER A 53 20.59 -1.48 -11.55
CA SER A 53 21.75 -2.13 -12.17
C SER A 53 22.46 -3.13 -11.26
N GLY A 54 22.18 -3.16 -9.95
CA GLY A 54 22.76 -4.15 -9.05
C GLY A 54 22.44 -3.95 -7.57
N LYS A 55 23.19 -4.62 -6.70
CA LYS A 55 22.98 -4.60 -5.24
C LYS A 55 23.03 -3.19 -4.65
N LYS A 56 23.91 -2.32 -5.17
CA LYS A 56 24.06 -0.93 -4.69
C LYS A 56 22.82 -0.08 -5.00
N SER A 57 22.29 -0.14 -6.21
CA SER A 57 21.06 0.58 -6.60
C SER A 57 19.84 0.06 -5.84
N MET A 58 19.76 -1.25 -5.60
CA MET A 58 18.69 -1.84 -4.80
C MET A 58 18.74 -1.36 -3.34
N LYS A 59 19.92 -1.37 -2.70
CA LYS A 59 20.09 -0.84 -1.35
C LYS A 59 19.70 0.64 -1.26
N ARG A 60 20.04 1.43 -2.27
CA ARG A 60 19.65 2.85 -2.34
C ARG A 60 18.14 3.02 -2.42
N LEU A 61 17.46 2.24 -3.26
CA LEU A 61 16.00 2.26 -3.37
C LEU A 61 15.34 1.90 -2.03
N ILE A 62 15.80 0.81 -1.40
CA ILE A 62 15.27 0.36 -0.10
C ILE A 62 15.46 1.45 0.96
N ARG A 63 16.63 2.11 1.02
CA ARG A 63 16.85 3.20 1.98
C ARG A 63 15.88 4.37 1.77
N LEU A 64 15.65 4.78 0.53
CA LEU A 64 14.74 5.89 0.24
C LEU A 64 13.29 5.55 0.60
N ASP A 65 12.88 4.32 0.32
CA ASP A 65 11.58 3.78 0.71
C ASP A 65 11.43 3.74 2.24
N THR A 66 12.42 3.18 2.95
CA THR A 66 12.46 3.15 4.42
C THR A 66 12.42 4.56 5.04
N CYS A 67 13.17 5.52 4.50
CA CYS A 67 13.12 6.91 4.96
C CYS A 67 11.73 7.52 4.76
N ALA A 68 11.06 7.22 3.64
CA ALA A 68 9.69 7.70 3.42
C ALA A 68 8.70 7.10 4.43
N PHE A 69 8.86 5.83 4.82
CA PHE A 69 8.05 5.23 5.89
C PHE A 69 8.33 5.84 7.28
N PHE A 70 9.59 6.13 7.61
CA PHE A 70 9.91 6.85 8.85
C PHE A 70 9.28 8.24 8.87
N LEU A 71 9.41 8.98 7.76
CA LEU A 71 8.78 10.29 7.61
C LEU A 71 7.25 10.20 7.64
N HIS A 72 6.66 9.16 7.07
CA HIS A 72 5.22 8.91 7.16
C HIS A 72 4.76 8.85 8.60
N ASN A 73 5.47 8.08 9.43
CA ASN A 73 5.14 7.89 10.83
C ASN A 73 5.33 9.17 11.64
N LEU A 74 6.42 9.91 11.39
CA LEU A 74 6.66 11.20 12.03
C LEU A 74 5.61 12.25 11.67
N LEU A 75 5.16 12.25 10.42
CA LEU A 75 4.22 13.23 9.90
C LEU A 75 2.77 12.77 10.00
N ILE A 76 2.46 11.63 10.63
CA ILE A 76 1.12 11.02 10.53
C ILE A 76 -0.03 11.93 10.95
N PHE A 77 0.22 12.88 11.86
CA PHE A 77 -0.75 13.87 12.33
C PHE A 77 -0.75 15.17 11.51
N GLU A 78 0.25 15.38 10.64
CA GLU A 78 0.35 16.56 9.78
C GLU A 78 -0.50 16.38 8.52
N PRO A 79 -1.36 17.35 8.20
CA PRO A 79 -2.17 17.31 6.99
C PRO A 79 -1.28 17.39 5.74
N ILE A 80 -1.76 16.78 4.65
CA ILE A 80 -1.07 16.89 3.36
C ILE A 80 -1.12 18.36 2.90
N PRO A 81 0.03 18.98 2.55
CA PRO A 81 0.08 20.35 2.08
C PRO A 81 -0.85 20.60 0.88
N ASP A 82 -1.59 21.72 0.89
CA ASP A 82 -2.57 22.04 -0.16
C ASP A 82 -1.96 22.08 -1.57
N LYS A 83 -0.71 22.55 -1.67
CA LYS A 83 0.06 22.55 -2.92
C LYS A 83 0.20 21.17 -3.55
N TRP A 84 0.16 20.09 -2.76
CA TRP A 84 0.28 18.72 -3.25
C TRP A 84 -1.07 18.09 -3.58
N LYS A 85 -2.20 18.66 -3.10
CA LYS A 85 -3.53 18.09 -3.33
C LYS A 85 -3.88 18.01 -4.81
N LYS A 86 -3.56 19.04 -5.60
CA LYS A 86 -3.81 19.07 -7.05
C LYS A 86 -3.08 17.94 -7.77
N ASP A 87 -1.80 17.76 -7.46
CA ASP A 87 -0.99 16.71 -8.05
C ASP A 87 -1.42 15.32 -7.58
N ILE A 88 -1.88 15.19 -6.35
CA ILE A 88 -2.44 13.94 -5.81
C ILE A 88 -3.75 13.58 -6.50
N ILE A 89 -4.64 14.53 -6.76
CA ILE A 89 -5.91 14.26 -7.46
C ILE A 89 -5.65 13.89 -8.92
N ALA A 90 -4.77 14.63 -9.60
CA ALA A 90 -4.46 14.38 -11.01
C ALA A 90 -3.74 13.05 -11.25
N ASN A 91 -2.97 12.58 -10.27
CA ASN A 91 -2.08 11.45 -10.44
C ASN A 91 -2.40 10.26 -9.52
N GLY A 92 -3.25 10.44 -8.52
CA GLY A 92 -3.61 9.43 -7.53
C GLY A 92 -4.35 8.29 -8.21
N ASN A 93 -3.89 7.06 -7.97
CA ASN A 93 -4.68 5.90 -8.32
C ASN A 93 -5.87 5.92 -7.33
N GLY A 94 -7.06 6.22 -7.83
CA GLY A 94 -8.28 6.16 -7.02
C GLY A 94 -8.37 4.79 -6.35
N LEU A 95 -8.53 4.80 -5.03
CA LEU A 95 -8.85 3.59 -4.28
C LEU A 95 -10.27 3.16 -4.69
N ASP A 96 -10.50 1.85 -4.85
CA ASP A 96 -11.85 1.34 -5.07
C ASP A 96 -12.73 1.77 -3.88
N ALA A 97 -13.90 2.34 -4.17
CA ALA A 97 -14.76 2.97 -3.17
C ALA A 97 -15.19 2.02 -2.02
N ASP A 98 -15.13 0.71 -2.27
CA ASP A 98 -15.52 -0.38 -1.35
C ASP A 98 -14.34 -0.92 -0.51
N ASP A 99 -13.18 -0.26 -0.52
CA ASP A 99 -12.09 -0.62 0.39
C ASP A 99 -12.50 -0.33 1.85
N GLU A 100 -12.29 -1.27 2.77
CA GLU A 100 -12.58 -1.18 4.22
C GLU A 100 -11.91 0.07 4.86
N LEU A 101 -10.88 0.62 4.19
CA LEU A 101 -10.16 1.85 4.52
C LEU A 101 -10.85 3.17 4.08
N ASN A 102 -11.91 3.08 3.27
CA ASN A 102 -12.76 4.21 2.88
C ASN A 102 -13.93 4.41 3.84
N LEU A 103 -14.09 3.56 4.85
CA LEU A 103 -15.06 3.80 5.91
C LEU A 103 -14.77 5.17 6.56
N PRO A 104 -15.79 6.05 6.67
CA PRO A 104 -15.59 7.38 7.20
C PRO A 104 -15.14 7.29 8.67
N ILE A 105 -14.02 7.92 8.98
CA ILE A 105 -13.63 8.16 10.37
C ILE A 105 -14.65 9.15 10.95
N GLY A 106 -15.25 8.80 12.09
CA GLY A 106 -16.19 9.67 12.78
C GLY A 106 -15.57 11.06 12.98
N ARG A 107 -16.34 12.13 12.73
CA ARG A 107 -15.87 13.54 12.80
C ARG A 107 -15.27 13.96 14.16
N SER A 108 -15.40 13.13 15.20
CA SER A 108 -14.91 13.38 16.55
C SER A 108 -13.60 12.65 16.89
N GLY A 109 -12.95 12.05 15.90
CA GLY A 109 -11.86 11.11 16.10
C GLY A 109 -10.53 11.71 16.55
N ARG A 110 -9.86 11.07 17.51
CA ARG A 110 -8.45 11.40 17.84
C ARG A 110 -7.58 11.07 16.63
N GLY A 111 -6.54 11.88 16.39
CA GLY A 111 -5.70 11.80 15.18
C GLY A 111 -5.05 10.44 14.90
N ASP A 112 -5.09 9.49 15.85
CA ASP A 112 -4.54 8.15 15.74
C ASP A 112 -5.55 7.10 15.21
N GLU A 113 -6.81 7.46 14.97
CA GLU A 113 -7.86 6.52 14.54
C GLU A 113 -7.64 5.97 13.14
N ARG A 114 -7.17 6.78 12.18
CA ARG A 114 -6.75 6.29 10.85
C ARG A 114 -5.62 5.28 10.97
N CYS A 115 -4.69 5.53 11.90
CA CYS A 115 -3.54 4.67 12.16
C CYS A 115 -4.00 3.34 12.77
N LYS A 116 -4.89 3.37 13.77
CA LYS A 116 -5.48 2.17 14.38
C LYS A 116 -6.33 1.37 13.39
N GLN A 117 -7.09 2.04 12.53
CA GLN A 117 -7.86 1.37 11.47
C GLN A 117 -6.93 0.64 10.48
N LEU A 118 -5.86 1.30 10.02
CA LEU A 118 -4.83 0.67 9.19
C LEU A 118 -4.14 -0.48 9.93
N PHE A 119 -3.78 -0.29 11.19
CA PHE A 119 -3.10 -1.30 12.00
C PHE A 119 -3.97 -2.55 12.20
N ASN A 120 -5.25 -2.37 12.54
CA ASN A 120 -6.21 -3.47 12.69
C ASN A 120 -6.46 -4.21 11.38
N TYR A 121 -6.58 -3.48 10.26
CA TYR A 121 -6.71 -4.05 8.91
C TYR A 121 -5.47 -4.88 8.50
N LEU A 122 -4.27 -4.36 8.81
CA LEU A 122 -3.02 -5.05 8.53
C LEU A 122 -2.89 -6.34 9.35
N LEU A 123 -3.33 -6.33 10.61
CA LEU A 123 -3.23 -7.47 11.53
C LEU A 123 -4.40 -8.46 11.46
N GLU A 124 -5.43 -8.21 10.65
CA GLU A 124 -6.65 -9.04 10.59
C GLU A 124 -7.32 -9.24 11.97
N ILE A 125 -7.14 -8.29 12.91
CA ILE A 125 -7.84 -8.30 14.19
C ILE A 125 -9.29 -7.90 13.91
N ARG A 126 -10.11 -8.89 13.55
CA ARG A 126 -11.57 -8.77 13.56
C ARG A 126 -12.03 -8.80 15.01
N GLY A 127 -12.59 -7.68 15.47
CA GLY A 127 -13.56 -7.70 16.57
C GLY A 127 -14.86 -8.33 16.08
#